data_AF-A0A6P7Z836-F1
#
_entry.id   AF-A0A6P7Z836-F1
#
_cell.length_a   1.000
_cell.length_b   1.000
_cell.length_c   1.000
_cell.angle_alpha   90.00
_cell.angle_beta   90.00
_cell.angle_gamma   90.00
#
_symmetry.space_group_name_H-M   'P 1'
#
loop_
_entity.id
_entity.type
_entity.pdbx_description
1 polymer ?
#
loop_
_entity_poly.entity_id
_entity_poly.type
_entity_poly.pdbx_seq_one_letter_code
_entity_poly.pdbx_strand_id
1 'polypeptide(L)'
;MIVMAVVATASLVVRRIVPRVLCGSASSMSGRGYSDSSQLGELGKGAGKGGGGGGTVREAGGAFGKRQAAEEERYFKQKEREQLAELKKHHEEEIDHHKKEIERLQKEIERHKYKIKKLYDD
;
A
#
# COMPACT_ATOMS: atom_id res chain seq x y z
N MET A 1 -42.69 19.15 -6.91
CA MET A 1 -42.02 18.44 -8.03
C MET A 1 -40.67 19.04 -8.43
N ILE A 2 -40.33 20.28 -8.06
CA ILE A 2 -39.06 20.93 -8.42
C ILE A 2 -37.87 20.44 -7.57
N VAL A 3 -38.07 20.08 -6.31
CA VAL A 3 -36.98 19.69 -5.39
C VAL A 3 -36.32 18.34 -5.77
N MET A 4 -37.06 17.42 -6.39
CA MET A 4 -36.51 16.15 -6.87
C MET A 4 -35.60 16.31 -8.10
N ALA A 5 -35.79 17.36 -8.90
CA ALA A 5 -34.99 17.60 -10.10
C ALA A 5 -33.56 18.07 -9.77
N VAL A 6 -33.37 18.82 -8.69
CA VAL A 6 -32.05 19.36 -8.29
C VAL A 6 -31.15 18.29 -7.66
N VAL A 7 -31.73 17.33 -6.94
CA VAL A 7 -30.98 16.21 -6.36
C VAL A 7 -30.52 15.22 -7.45
N ALA A 8 -31.34 15.03 -8.49
CA ALA A 8 -31.00 14.18 -9.63
C ALA A 8 -29.87 14.77 -10.50
N THR A 9 -29.83 16.09 -10.69
CA THR A 9 -28.75 16.73 -11.48
C THR A 9 -27.40 16.72 -10.77
N ALA A 10 -27.37 16.85 -9.44
CA ALA A 10 -26.13 16.71 -8.65
C ALA A 10 -25.50 15.31 -8.76
N SER A 11 -26.34 14.27 -8.85
CA SER A 11 -25.90 12.87 -8.96
C SER A 11 -25.31 12.52 -10.35
N LEU A 12 -25.68 13.27 -11.38
CA LEU A 12 -25.25 13.05 -12.77
C LEU A 12 -23.90 13.71 -13.09
N VAL A 13 -23.53 14.79 -12.41
CA VAL A 13 -22.23 15.46 -12.64
C VAL A 13 -21.06 14.63 -12.07
N VAL A 14 -21.25 13.98 -10.92
CA VAL A 14 -20.20 13.14 -10.30
C VAL A 14 -19.93 11.86 -11.10
N ARG A 15 -20.91 11.37 -11.87
CA ARG A 15 -20.77 10.17 -12.73
C ARG A 15 -19.97 10.40 -14.02
N ARG A 16 -19.58 11.64 -14.36
CA ARG A 16 -18.82 11.95 -15.59
C ARG A 16 -17.30 12.01 -15.42
N ILE A 17 -16.79 12.00 -14.18
CA ILE A 17 -15.33 12.11 -13.91
C ILE A 17 -14.65 10.74 -13.73
N VAL A 18 -15.42 9.66 -13.55
CA VAL A 18 -14.89 8.30 -13.42
C VAL A 18 -15.21 7.52 -14.70
N PRO A 19 -14.20 7.05 -15.47
CA PRO A 19 -14.48 6.10 -16.53
C PRO A 19 -14.97 4.78 -15.92
N ARG A 20 -16.16 4.39 -16.34
CA ARG A 20 -16.79 3.09 -16.14
C ARG A 20 -15.95 2.02 -16.83
N VAL A 21 -14.97 1.45 -16.14
CA VAL A 21 -14.28 0.25 -16.62
C VAL A 21 -15.04 -0.97 -16.12
N LEU A 22 -15.97 -1.48 -16.94
CA LEU A 22 -16.43 -2.85 -16.80
C LEU A 22 -16.91 -3.39 -18.15
N CYS A 23 -16.18 -4.41 -18.65
CA CYS A 23 -16.48 -5.47 -19.63
C CYS A 23 -15.16 -5.70 -20.42
N GLY A 24 -14.42 -6.80 -20.27
CA GLY A 24 -14.89 -8.16 -20.43
C GLY A 24 -14.64 -8.61 -21.87
N SER A 25 -13.40 -9.05 -22.17
CA SER A 25 -13.12 -9.95 -23.29
C SER A 25 -11.89 -10.78 -22.94
N ALA A 26 -12.14 -12.04 -22.57
CA ALA A 26 -11.13 -13.06 -22.52
C ALA A 26 -10.54 -13.25 -23.93
N SER A 27 -9.29 -12.87 -24.11
CA SER A 27 -8.48 -13.28 -25.26
C SER A 27 -7.10 -13.64 -24.76
N SER A 28 -6.79 -14.93 -24.88
CA SER A 28 -5.52 -15.57 -24.63
C SER A 28 -4.32 -14.77 -25.16
N MET A 29 -3.49 -14.24 -24.25
CA MET A 29 -2.15 -13.78 -24.60
C MET A 29 -1.17 -14.92 -24.35
N SER A 30 -0.89 -15.67 -25.41
CA SER A 30 0.31 -16.49 -25.54
C SER A 30 1.54 -15.57 -25.46
N GLY A 31 2.15 -15.49 -24.28
CA GLY A 31 3.41 -14.80 -24.06
C GLY A 31 4.52 -15.52 -24.83
N ARG A 32 5.02 -14.85 -25.87
CA ARG A 32 6.23 -15.23 -26.59
C ARG A 32 7.41 -15.16 -25.62
N GLY A 33 8.11 -16.28 -25.47
CA GLY A 33 9.37 -16.34 -24.73
C GLY A 33 10.42 -15.46 -25.40
N TYR A 34 10.99 -14.55 -24.64
CA TYR A 34 12.33 -14.03 -24.90
C TYR A 34 13.28 -14.85 -24.03
N SER A 35 14.02 -15.75 -24.68
CA SER A 35 15.21 -16.34 -24.10
C SER A 35 16.29 -15.26 -24.11
N ASP A 36 16.64 -14.73 -22.93
CA ASP A 36 17.87 -14.00 -22.76
C ASP A 36 18.53 -14.38 -21.43
N SER A 37 19.82 -14.68 -21.51
CA SER A 37 20.76 -15.03 -20.44
C SER A 37 20.49 -16.33 -19.65
N SER A 38 20.78 -17.45 -20.29
CA SER A 38 21.10 -18.72 -19.66
C SER A 38 22.36 -18.64 -18.77
N GLN A 39 22.33 -18.01 -17.58
CA GLN A 39 23.38 -18.17 -16.55
C GLN A 39 23.14 -17.52 -15.17
N LEU A 40 21.90 -17.31 -14.71
CA LEU A 40 21.65 -16.99 -13.30
C LEU A 40 21.02 -18.19 -12.61
N GLY A 41 21.87 -18.86 -11.83
CA GLY A 41 21.66 -20.16 -11.24
C GLY A 41 20.35 -20.29 -10.49
N GLU A 42 19.76 -21.47 -10.64
CA GLU A 42 19.03 -22.23 -9.63
C GLU A 42 18.73 -21.43 -8.35
N LEU A 43 17.77 -20.51 -8.44
CA LEU A 43 17.25 -19.79 -7.28
C LEU A 43 16.59 -20.86 -6.41
N GLY A 44 17.34 -21.21 -5.36
CA GLY A 44 17.10 -22.31 -4.45
C GLY A 44 15.62 -22.59 -4.30
N LYS A 45 15.24 -23.79 -4.72
CA LYS A 45 14.04 -24.47 -4.23
C LYS A 45 14.16 -24.51 -2.71
N GLY A 46 13.66 -23.46 -2.06
CA GLY A 46 13.57 -23.37 -0.62
C GLY A 46 12.72 -24.54 -0.17
N ALA A 47 13.41 -25.56 0.33
CA ALA A 47 12.82 -26.63 1.11
C ALA A 47 11.82 -26.01 2.09
N GLY A 48 10.59 -26.48 2.03
CA GLY A 48 9.46 -25.86 2.70
C GLY A 48 9.70 -25.62 4.19
N LYS A 49 9.15 -24.51 4.69
CA LYS A 49 8.57 -24.39 6.04
C LYS A 49 9.48 -24.71 7.25
N GLY A 50 10.79 -24.60 7.10
CA GLY A 50 11.74 -24.76 8.20
C GLY A 50 13.11 -24.22 7.81
N GLY A 51 13.32 -22.92 8.00
CA GLY A 51 14.60 -22.27 7.70
C GLY A 51 15.73 -22.87 8.52
N GLY A 52 16.76 -23.36 7.82
CA GLY A 52 18.13 -23.55 8.29
C GLY A 52 18.32 -24.48 9.49
N GLY A 53 18.92 -25.65 9.25
CA GLY A 53 19.44 -26.51 10.31
C GLY A 53 20.39 -25.73 11.21
N GLY A 54 19.85 -25.22 12.32
CA GLY A 54 20.56 -24.39 13.28
C GLY A 54 21.43 -25.24 14.20
N GLY A 55 22.49 -25.81 13.63
CA GLY A 55 23.58 -26.46 14.37
C GLY A 55 23.17 -27.68 15.19
N THR A 56 24.16 -28.48 15.56
CA THR A 56 24.00 -29.68 16.39
C THR A 56 23.29 -29.43 17.73
N VAL A 57 23.16 -28.17 18.17
CA VAL A 57 22.53 -27.76 19.44
C VAL A 57 21.00 -27.75 19.36
N ARG A 58 20.39 -27.34 18.23
CA ARG A 58 18.93 -27.39 18.07
C ARG A 58 18.40 -28.78 17.78
N GLU A 59 19.23 -29.65 17.18
CA GLU A 59 18.86 -31.03 16.88
C GLU A 59 19.11 -31.99 18.05
N ALA A 60 20.18 -31.78 18.83
CA ALA A 60 20.51 -32.60 20.01
C ALA A 60 19.89 -32.09 21.33
N GLY A 61 19.40 -30.84 21.38
CA GLY A 61 18.83 -30.22 22.57
C GLY A 61 17.40 -30.69 22.83
N GLY A 62 17.21 -31.54 23.84
CA GLY A 62 15.90 -32.08 24.28
C GLY A 62 14.87 -31.01 24.69
N ALA A 63 14.17 -31.19 25.83
CA ALA A 63 13.10 -30.27 26.24
C ALA A 63 13.52 -28.78 26.32
N PHE A 64 14.80 -28.52 26.63
CA PHE A 64 15.38 -27.17 26.70
C PHE A 64 15.61 -26.52 25.33
N GLY A 65 16.04 -27.28 24.31
CA GLY A 65 16.24 -26.73 22.95
C GLY A 65 14.93 -26.31 22.30
N LYS A 66 13.85 -27.08 22.53
CA LYS A 66 12.49 -26.72 22.09
C LYS A 66 11.96 -25.45 22.75
N ARG A 67 12.24 -25.25 24.05
CA ARG A 67 11.85 -24.03 24.77
C ARG A 67 12.60 -22.81 24.25
N GLN A 68 13.91 -22.92 24.04
CA GLN A 68 14.73 -21.84 23.51
C GLN A 68 14.30 -21.46 22.08
N ALA A 69 14.03 -22.43 21.21
CA ALA A 69 13.54 -22.17 19.85
C ALA A 69 12.19 -21.42 19.85
N ALA A 70 11.27 -21.77 20.76
CA ALA A 70 9.98 -21.09 20.89
C ALA A 70 10.11 -19.65 21.44
N GLU A 71 11.05 -19.41 22.36
CA GLU A 71 11.32 -18.07 22.88
C GLU A 71 11.98 -17.18 21.80
N GLU A 72 12.91 -17.73 21.03
CA GLU A 72 13.52 -17.05 19.88
C GLU A 72 12.48 -16.71 18.81
N GLU A 73 11.59 -17.65 18.44
CA GLU A 73 10.52 -17.40 17.47
C GLU A 73 9.58 -16.27 17.91
N ARG A 74 9.22 -16.22 19.20
CA ARG A 74 8.41 -15.13 19.77
C ARG A 74 9.12 -13.79 19.67
N TYR A 75 10.42 -13.76 19.98
CA TYR A 75 11.22 -12.54 19.92
C TYR A 75 11.31 -11.99 18.49
N PHE A 76 11.60 -12.84 17.49
CA PHE A 76 11.67 -12.41 16.09
C PHE A 76 10.31 -11.92 15.59
N LYS A 77 9.23 -12.63 15.90
CA LYS A 77 7.88 -12.21 15.52
C LYS A 77 7.48 -10.88 16.16
N GLN A 78 7.92 -10.62 17.40
CA GLN A 78 7.71 -9.33 18.04
C GLN A 78 8.52 -8.23 17.35
N LYS A 79 9.78 -8.48 17.02
CA LYS A 79 10.64 -7.52 16.32
C LYS A 79 10.14 -7.17 14.92
N GLU A 80 9.65 -8.16 14.17
CA GLU A 80 9.00 -7.93 12.88
C GLU A 80 7.76 -7.04 13.02
N ARG A 81 6.93 -7.28 14.04
CA ARG A 81 5.75 -6.45 14.31
C ARG A 81 6.13 -5.02 14.70
N GLU A 82 7.17 -4.85 15.51
CA GLU A 82 7.68 -3.53 15.91
C GLU A 82 8.14 -2.72 14.69
N GLN A 83 8.95 -3.33 13.81
CA GLN A 83 9.42 -2.68 12.58
C GLN A 83 8.28 -2.31 11.64
N LEU A 84 7.31 -3.22 11.45
CA LEU A 84 6.13 -2.95 10.64
C LEU A 84 5.25 -1.85 11.25
N ALA A 85 5.16 -1.77 12.57
CA ALA A 85 4.41 -0.72 13.26
C ALA A 85 5.11 0.64 13.12
N GLU A 86 6.44 0.69 13.21
CA GLU A 86 7.23 1.91 13.00
C GLU A 86 7.09 2.45 11.58
N LEU A 87 7.19 1.58 10.56
CA LEU A 87 6.97 1.95 9.17
C LEU A 87 5.56 2.51 8.92
N LYS A 88 4.54 1.88 9.52
CA LYS A 88 3.15 2.37 9.42
C LYS A 88 3.00 3.75 10.05
N LYS A 89 3.53 3.94 11.26
CA LYS A 89 3.47 5.23 11.96
C LYS A 89 4.16 6.33 11.15
N HIS A 90 5.36 6.07 10.63
CA HIS A 90 6.07 7.02 9.79
C HIS A 90 5.22 7.43 8.57
N HIS A 91 4.59 6.48 7.88
CA HIS A 91 3.71 6.81 6.75
C HIS A 91 2.44 7.56 7.17
N GLU A 92 1.87 7.28 8.34
CA GLU A 92 0.75 8.06 8.89
C GLU A 92 1.15 9.52 9.17
N GLU A 93 2.33 9.73 9.76
CA GLU A 93 2.88 11.07 10.03
C GLU A 93 3.11 11.87 8.74
N GLU A 94 3.69 11.25 7.71
CA GLU A 94 3.90 11.89 6.40
C GLU A 94 2.56 12.25 5.73
N ILE A 95 1.55 11.38 5.82
CA ILE A 95 0.21 11.67 5.31
C ILE A 95 -0.38 12.89 6.02
N ASP A 96 -0.25 12.97 7.35
CA ASP A 96 -0.78 14.09 8.11
C ASP A 96 0.00 15.40 7.88
N HIS A 97 1.31 15.31 7.63
CA HIS A 97 2.10 16.44 7.19
C HIS A 97 1.56 17.01 5.86
N HIS A 98 1.42 16.16 4.84
CA HIS A 98 0.94 16.59 3.53
C HIS A 98 -0.51 17.09 3.55
N LYS A 99 -1.38 16.55 4.41
CA LYS A 99 -2.73 17.11 4.60
C LYS A 99 -2.67 18.56 5.07
N LYS A 100 -1.80 18.88 6.05
CA LYS A 100 -1.64 20.25 6.56
C LYS A 100 -1.08 21.20 5.50
N GLU A 101 -0.16 20.72 4.65
CA GLU A 101 0.35 21.49 3.53
C GLU A 101 -0.76 21.80 2.50
N ILE A 102 -1.58 20.81 2.16
CA ILE A 102 -2.73 20.99 1.27
C ILE A 102 -3.70 22.03 1.84
N GLU A 103 -4.04 21.96 3.12
CA GLU A 103 -4.92 22.95 3.76
C GLU A 103 -4.35 24.37 3.70
N ARG A 104 -3.04 24.52 3.90
CA ARG A 104 -2.37 25.82 3.78
C ARG A 104 -2.47 26.36 2.35
N LEU A 105 -2.16 25.54 1.36
CA LEU A 105 -2.24 25.91 -0.05
C LEU A 105 -3.67 26.23 -0.48
N GLN A 106 -4.67 25.50 0.02
CA GLN A 106 -6.08 25.80 -0.22
C GLN A 106 -6.46 27.20 0.27
N LYS A 107 -6.04 27.58 1.48
CA LYS A 107 -6.27 28.93 2.02
C LYS A 107 -5.60 30.01 1.17
N GLU A 108 -4.41 29.75 0.62
CA GLU A 108 -3.74 30.68 -0.28
C GLU A 108 -4.50 30.83 -1.60
N ILE A 109 -4.96 29.72 -2.19
CA ILE A 109 -5.82 29.73 -3.38
C ILE A 109 -7.10 30.53 -3.13
N GLU A 110 -7.76 30.35 -1.98
CA GLU A 110 -8.97 31.11 -1.62
C GLU A 110 -8.69 32.61 -1.51
N ARG A 111 -7.58 33.00 -0.89
CA ARG A 111 -7.15 34.42 -0.84
C ARG A 111 -6.97 34.99 -2.24
N HIS A 112 -6.33 34.25 -3.14
CA HIS A 112 -6.15 34.68 -4.52
C HIS A 112 -7.47 34.76 -5.29
N LYS A 113 -8.36 33.80 -5.11
CA LYS A 113 -9.72 33.84 -5.66
C LYS A 113 -10.49 35.08 -5.21
N TYR A 114 -10.40 35.44 -3.93
CA TYR A 114 -11.04 36.65 -3.41
C TYR A 114 -10.45 37.92 -4.03
N LYS A 115 -9.13 38.02 -4.16
CA LYS A 115 -8.47 39.16 -4.82
C LYS A 115 -8.91 39.30 -6.28
N ILE A 116 -8.98 38.20 -7.02
CA ILE A 116 -9.45 38.21 -8.42
C ILE A 116 -10.90 38.69 -8.48
N LYS A 117 -11.77 38.17 -7.61
CA LYS A 117 -13.17 38.58 -7.57
C LYS A 117 -13.30 40.09 -7.31
N LYS A 118 -12.57 40.61 -6.33
CA LYS A 118 -12.58 42.04 -6.00
C LYS A 118 -12.16 42.92 -7.19
N LEU A 119 -11.16 42.48 -7.97
CA LEU A 119 -10.71 43.19 -9.17
C LEU A 119 -11.67 43.09 -10.37
N TYR A 120 -12.64 42.17 -10.33
CA TYR A 120 -13.62 41.97 -11.40
C TYR A 120 -14.94 42.70 -11.13
N ASP A 121 -15.19 43.05 -9.86
CA ASP A 121 -16.38 43.77 -9.41
C ASP A 121 -16.22 45.31 -9.53
N ASP A 122 -15.05 45.81 -9.96
CA ASP A 122 -14.73 47.21 -10.31
C ASP A 122 -14.76 47.41 -11.84
#